data_AF-A0A523W5C9-F1
#
_entry.id   AF-A0A523W5C9-F1
#
_cell.length_a   1.000
_cell.length_b   1.000
_cell.length_c   1.000
_cell.angle_alpha   90.00
_cell.angle_beta   90.00
_cell.angle_gamma   90.00
#
_symmetry.space_group_name_H-M   'P 1'
#
loop_
_entity.id
_entity.type
_entity.pdbx_description
1 polymer ?
#
loop_
_entity_poly.entity_id
_entity_poly.type
_entity_poly.pdbx_seq_one_letter_code
_entity_poly.pdbx_strand_id
1 'polypeptide(L)'
;MTDQEIKKTILKIIDKDKFGYINIVQVSREWGEDEKRVRLLLNGLKKKSLIKSRCLTKKMPSVNNFVLTDKGREYLAKSFKDE
;
A
#
# COMPACT_ATOMS: atom_id res chain seq x y z
N MET A 1 10.20 -8.50 -8.27
CA MET A 1 9.93 -8.88 -6.86
C MET A 1 8.80 -9.90 -6.78
N THR A 2 8.69 -10.65 -5.69
CA THR A 2 7.52 -11.52 -5.44
C THR A 2 6.29 -10.69 -5.03
N ASP A 3 5.09 -11.24 -5.21
CA ASP A 3 3.84 -10.59 -4.81
C ASP A 3 3.79 -10.24 -3.31
N GLN A 4 4.44 -11.04 -2.46
CA GLN A 4 4.50 -10.78 -1.02
C GLN A 4 5.43 -9.60 -0.71
N GLU A 5 6.60 -9.51 -1.35
CA GLU A 5 7.53 -8.40 -1.16
C GLU A 5 6.92 -7.07 -1.61
N ILE A 6 6.23 -7.05 -2.75
CA ILE A 6 5.54 -5.85 -3.23
C ILE A 6 4.47 -5.42 -2.22
N LYS A 7 3.66 -6.36 -1.71
CA LYS A 7 2.66 -6.07 -0.67
C LYS A 7 3.29 -5.50 0.60
N LYS A 8 4.38 -6.10 1.09
CA LYS A 8 5.10 -5.60 2.28
C LYS A 8 5.64 -4.18 2.04
N THR A 9 6.18 -3.92 0.85
CA THR A 9 6.74 -2.61 0.48
C THR A 9 5.65 -1.54 0.38
N ILE A 10 4.52 -1.85 -0.24
CA ILE A 10 3.34 -0.97 -0.28
C ILE A 10 2.90 -0.60 1.15
N LEU A 11 2.77 -1.59 2.03
CA LEU A 11 2.35 -1.35 3.42
C LEU A 11 3.38 -0.49 4.17
N LYS A 12 4.69 -0.70 3.96
CA LYS A 12 5.76 0.15 4.53
C LYS A 12 5.68 1.60 4.05
N ILE A 13 5.39 1.83 2.77
CA ILE A 13 5.25 3.19 2.23
C ILE A 13 4.06 3.89 2.89
N ILE A 14 2.92 3.21 3.01
CA ILE A 14 1.72 3.76 3.67
C ILE A 14 1.98 4.06 5.15
N ASP A 15 2.74 3.22 5.83
CA ASP A 15 3.08 3.40 7.25
C ASP A 15 4.04 4.58 7.48
N LYS A 16 5.06 4.71 6.64
CA LYS A 16 6.07 5.79 6.72
C LYS A 16 5.53 7.13 6.25
N ASP A 17 4.67 7.15 5.24
CA ASP A 17 4.13 8.38 4.70
C ASP A 17 3.01 8.92 5.60
N LYS A 18 3.18 10.16 6.09
CA LYS A 18 2.23 10.83 7.00
C LYS A 18 0.80 10.89 6.45
N PHE A 19 0.66 10.89 5.13
CA PHE A 19 -0.60 10.98 4.40
C PHE A 19 -1.01 9.65 3.75
N GLY A 20 -0.17 8.62 3.88
CA GLY A 20 -0.24 7.32 3.20
C GLY A 20 -0.44 7.44 1.69
N TYR A 21 0.17 8.44 1.07
CA TYR A 21 0.12 8.63 -0.38
C TYR A 21 1.02 7.61 -1.08
N ILE A 22 0.49 6.98 -2.14
CA ILE A 22 1.27 6.13 -3.05
C ILE A 22 1.18 6.70 -4.46
N ASN A 23 2.33 7.04 -5.05
CA ASN A 23 2.40 7.30 -6.48
C ASN A 23 2.66 6.00 -7.24
N ILE A 24 1.59 5.35 -7.74
CA ILE A 24 1.68 4.04 -8.43
C ILE A 24 2.67 4.07 -9.61
N VAL A 25 2.73 5.16 -10.36
CA VAL A 25 3.64 5.32 -11.51
C VAL A 25 5.10 5.41 -11.05
N GLN A 26 5.34 6.03 -9.90
CA GLN A 26 6.69 6.12 -9.35
C GLN A 26 7.14 4.76 -8.81
N VAL A 27 6.33 4.09 -8.00
CA VAL A 27 6.70 2.78 -7.45
C VAL A 27 6.81 1.71 -8.53
N SER A 28 6.00 1.74 -9.59
CA SER A 28 6.13 0.82 -10.72
C SER A 28 7.49 0.99 -11.41
N ARG A 29 7.92 2.23 -11.66
CA ARG A 29 9.24 2.54 -12.26
C ARG A 29 10.39 2.16 -11.35
N GLU A 30 10.32 2.50 -10.06
CA GLU A 30 11.37 2.18 -9.09
C GLU A 30 11.55 0.67 -8.90
N TRP A 31 10.47 -0.10 -8.97
CA TRP A 31 10.52 -1.56 -8.78
C TRP A 31 10.72 -2.32 -10.09
N GLY A 32 10.65 -1.64 -11.24
CA GLY A 32 10.64 -2.29 -12.55
C GLY A 32 9.41 -3.19 -12.75
N GLU A 33 8.28 -2.84 -12.14
CA GLU A 33 7.06 -3.64 -12.10
C GLU A 33 5.95 -2.98 -12.92
N ASP A 34 5.02 -3.79 -13.46
CA ASP A 34 3.87 -3.27 -14.21
C ASP A 34 2.86 -2.52 -13.30
N GLU A 35 2.42 -1.34 -13.74
CA GLU A 35 1.47 -0.51 -12.98
C GLU A 35 0.14 -1.21 -12.69
N LYS A 36 -0.36 -2.05 -13.61
CA LYS A 36 -1.59 -2.81 -13.40
C LYS A 36 -1.38 -3.85 -12.32
N ARG A 37 -0.21 -4.51 -12.28
CA ARG A 37 0.16 -5.45 -11.22
C ARG A 37 0.19 -4.77 -9.86
N VAL A 38 0.84 -3.62 -9.74
CA VAL A 38 0.87 -2.83 -8.48
C VAL A 38 -0.54 -2.47 -8.04
N ARG A 39 -1.39 -1.99 -8.96
CA ARG A 39 -2.79 -1.64 -8.68
C ARG A 39 -3.62 -2.85 -8.24
N LEU A 40 -3.43 -4.02 -8.85
CA LEU A 40 -4.09 -5.27 -8.46
C LEU A 40 -3.72 -5.68 -7.03
N LEU A 41 -2.44 -5.64 -6.69
CA LEU A 41 -1.96 -5.97 -5.34
C LEU A 41 -2.52 -5.00 -4.30
N LEU A 42 -2.54 -3.71 -4.61
CA LEU A 42 -3.08 -2.66 -3.75
C LEU A 42 -4.58 -2.85 -3.51
N ASN A 43 -5.36 -3.20 -4.55
CA ASN A 43 -6.77 -3.55 -4.40
C ASN A 43 -6.97 -4.82 -3.57
N GLY A 44 -6.07 -5.80 -3.70
CA GLY A 44 -6.05 -7.00 -2.85
C GLY A 44 -5.87 -6.68 -1.37
N LEU A 45 -4.95 -5.76 -1.04
CA LEU A 45 -4.74 -5.29 0.34
C LEU A 45 -5.99 -4.58 0.89
N LYS A 46 -6.66 -3.78 0.04
CA LYS A 46 -7.91 -3.09 0.40
C LYS A 46 -9.05 -4.09 0.67
N LYS A 47 -9.25 -5.08 -0.20
CA LYS A 47 -10.25 -6.14 -0.02
C LYS A 47 -10.04 -6.93 1.27
N LYS A 48 -8.77 -7.19 1.63
CA LYS A 48 -8.40 -7.84 2.90
C LYS A 48 -8.53 -6.93 4.13
N SER A 49 -9.01 -5.69 3.96
CA SER A 49 -9.09 -4.69 5.02
C SER A 49 -7.75 -4.41 5.70
N LEU A 50 -6.63 -4.59 5.01
CA LEU A 50 -5.29 -4.23 5.51
C LEU A 50 -5.03 -2.74 5.32
N ILE A 51 -5.62 -2.14 4.29
CA ILE A 51 -5.54 -0.71 4.01
C ILE A 51 -6.94 -0.14 3.76
N LYS A 52 -7.15 1.13 4.07
CA LYS A 52 -8.37 1.88 3.75
C LYS A 52 -8.02 3.11 2.95
N SER A 53 -8.89 3.51 2.02
CA SER A 53 -8.73 4.77 1.29
C SER A 53 -8.94 5.94 2.25
N ARG A 54 -8.02 6.91 2.23
CA ARG A 54 -8.08 8.14 3.01
C ARG A 54 -8.42 9.30 2.08
N CYS A 55 -9.59 9.90 2.28
CA CYS A 55 -9.93 11.13 1.60
C CYS A 55 -9.30 12.29 2.39
N LEU A 56 -8.33 12.99 1.79
CA LEU A 56 -7.69 14.12 2.47
C LEU A 56 -8.51 15.41 2.32
N THR A 57 -9.22 15.60 1.21
CA THR A 57 -10.05 16.78 0.97
C THR A 57 -11.25 16.42 0.08
N LYS A 58 -12.40 17.07 0.29
CA LYS A 58 -13.58 16.90 -0.59
C LYS A 58 -13.35 17.37 -2.03
N LYS A 59 -12.33 18.22 -2.28
CA LYS A 59 -12.02 18.81 -3.60
C LYS A 59 -11.02 17.99 -4.42
N MET A 60 -10.31 17.08 -3.77
CA MET A 60 -9.44 16.09 -4.43
C MET A 60 -9.80 14.74 -3.84
N PRO A 61 -10.71 13.96 -4.46
CA PRO A 61 -10.88 12.56 -4.10
C PRO A 61 -9.55 11.87 -4.39
N SER A 62 -8.71 11.78 -3.37
CA SER A 62 -7.34 11.32 -3.49
C SER A 62 -7.35 9.85 -3.85
N VAL A 63 -7.13 9.57 -5.13
CA VAL A 63 -7.22 8.21 -5.72
C VAL A 63 -6.20 7.25 -5.11
N ASN A 64 -5.14 7.77 -4.49
CA ASN A 64 -4.03 6.98 -4.00
C ASN A 64 -3.58 7.30 -2.56
N ASN A 65 -4.42 7.92 -1.73
CA ASN A 65 -4.13 8.05 -0.31
C ASN A 65 -4.76 6.89 0.44
N PHE A 66 -3.94 6.20 1.22
CA PHE A 66 -4.33 5.04 2.01
C PHE A 66 -3.92 5.23 3.46
N VAL A 67 -4.46 4.41 4.34
CA VAL A 67 -4.02 4.31 5.73
C VAL A 67 -4.03 2.83 6.11
N LEU A 68 -3.03 2.41 6.89
CA LEU A 68 -3.03 1.07 7.45
C LEU A 68 -4.18 0.93 8.46
N THR A 69 -4.88 -0.19 8.40
CA THR A 69 -5.76 -0.61 9.49
C THR A 69 -4.94 -1.28 10.58
N ASP A 70 -5.55 -1.55 11.73
CA ASP A 70 -4.88 -2.33 12.78
C ASP A 70 -4.51 -3.73 12.29
N LYS A 71 -5.38 -4.37 11.48
CA LYS A 71 -5.05 -5.61 10.77
C LYS A 71 -3.87 -5.46 9.81
N GLY A 72 -3.78 -4.33 9.11
CA GLY A 72 -2.65 -4.00 8.22
C GLY A 72 -1.34 -3.90 8.98
N ARG A 73 -1.34 -3.22 10.13
CA ARG A 73 -0.18 -3.09 11.03
C ARG A 73 0.23 -4.43 11.63
N GLU A 74 -0.72 -5.22 12.10
CA GLU A 74 -0.45 -6.58 12.59
C GLU A 74 0.12 -7.48 11.49
N TYR A 75 -0.44 -7.42 10.28
CA TYR A 75 0.07 -8.18 9.14
C TYR A 75 1.49 -7.77 8.79
N LEU A 76 1.78 -6.46 8.80
CA LEU A 76 3.11 -5.92 8.61
C LEU A 76 4.05 -6.47 9.69
N ALA A 77 3.70 -6.32 10.97
CA ALA A 77 4.52 -6.75 12.10
C ALA A 77 4.80 -8.26 12.11
N LYS A 78 3.79 -9.10 11.82
CA LYS A 78 3.96 -10.56 11.70
C LYS A 78 4.88 -10.93 10.54
N SER A 79 4.74 -10.21 9.42
CA SER A 79 5.56 -10.43 8.22
C SER A 79 7.06 -10.09 8.40
N PHE A 80 7.44 -9.48 9.53
CA PHE A 80 8.83 -9.16 9.92
C PHE A 80 9.31 -9.96 11.15
N LYS A 81 8.52 -10.91 11.66
CA LYS A 81 8.87 -11.71 12.84
C LYS A 81 9.40 -13.11 12.51
N ASP A 82 9.64 -13.38 11.24
CA ASP A 82 10.31 -14.57 10.71
C ASP A 82 11.78 -14.26 10.35
N GLU A 83 12.47 -13.48 11.21
CA GLU A 83 13.92 -13.25 11.18
C GLU A 83 14.51 -13.57 12.55
#